data_AF-X0ZTF8-F1
#
_entry.id   AF-X0ZTF8-F1
#
_cell.length_a   1.000
_cell.length_b   1.000
_cell.length_c   1.000
_cell.angle_alpha   90.00
_cell.angle_beta   90.00
_cell.angle_gamma   90.00
#
_symmetry.space_group_name_H-M   'P 1'
#
loop_
_entity.id
_entity.type
_entity.pdbx_description
1 polymer ?
#
loop_
_entity_poly.entity_id
_entity_poly.type
_entity_poly.pdbx_seq_one_letter_code
_entity_poly.pdbx_strand_id
1 'polypeptide(L)'
;SYPVLPPSEVRPVTATQIDFIPTVAPERVKVTFTISQNPAPNKRRRLVNPDRAENLALEFEREEGRFPLKVSHLRGTQAYGCDLLSFKSEGDRKVFEVSPDISLVLKFIEVKGRVSEKGSVTLKGNELRAAQIYRDKYYIYRVYEDDENRGSFELIELSDPLGSEKEAVKIIYEVNPFHTARSIRWDVRERPSDSDEGKQ
;
A
#
# COMPACT_ATOMS: atom_id res chain seq x y z
N SER A 1 16.88 -16.85 18.88
CA SER A 1 16.84 -15.38 18.85
C SER A 1 15.69 -14.93 17.96
N TYR A 2 14.92 -13.94 18.40
CA TYR A 2 13.86 -13.33 17.61
C TYR A 2 14.46 -12.55 16.42
N PRO A 3 13.81 -12.49 15.26
CA PRO A 3 14.24 -11.60 14.18
C PRO A 3 14.17 -10.15 14.66
N VAL A 4 15.28 -9.41 14.52
CA VAL A 4 15.40 -8.02 14.94
C VAL A 4 14.96 -7.13 13.78
N LEU A 5 14.01 -6.22 14.04
CA LEU A 5 13.60 -5.20 13.07
C LEU A 5 14.76 -4.23 12.78
N PRO A 6 14.97 -3.81 11.52
CA PRO A 6 15.92 -2.76 11.24
C PRO A 6 15.44 -1.42 11.86
N PRO A 7 16.35 -0.51 12.25
CA PRO A 7 15.99 0.77 12.86
C PRO A 7 15.18 1.62 11.88
N SER A 8 14.23 2.41 12.39
CA SER A 8 13.42 3.32 11.56
C SER A 8 14.22 4.50 11.00
N GLU A 9 15.29 4.91 11.67
CA GLU A 9 16.13 6.05 11.27
C GLU A 9 16.94 5.75 10.00
N VAL A 10 16.87 6.67 9.05
CA VAL A 10 17.66 6.66 7.81
C VAL A 10 18.54 7.90 7.83
N ARG A 11 19.83 7.75 7.49
CA ARG A 11 20.78 8.87 7.36
C ARG A 11 20.55 9.58 6.01
N PRO A 12 21.05 10.81 5.82
CA PRO A 12 21.03 11.45 4.50
C PRO A 12 21.55 10.50 3.42
N VAL A 13 20.88 10.49 2.27
CA VAL A 13 21.16 9.58 1.15
C VAL A 13 21.63 10.38 -0.06
N THR A 14 22.37 9.73 -0.95
CA THR A 14 22.65 10.24 -2.29
C THR A 14 21.91 9.37 -3.29
N ALA A 15 21.23 9.99 -4.25
CA ALA A 15 20.52 9.29 -5.30
C ALA A 15 21.35 9.31 -6.60
N THR A 16 21.36 8.21 -7.32
CA THR A 16 21.91 8.15 -8.67
C THR A 16 20.94 7.34 -9.52
N GLN A 17 20.38 7.98 -10.55
CA GLN A 17 19.50 7.30 -11.48
C GLN A 17 20.29 6.29 -12.31
N ILE A 18 19.77 5.07 -12.38
CA ILE A 18 20.31 3.99 -13.23
C ILE A 18 19.25 3.58 -14.25
N ASP A 19 19.68 3.12 -15.43
CA ASP A 19 18.77 2.58 -16.42
C ASP A 19 18.09 1.32 -15.89
N PHE A 20 16.75 1.29 -15.96
CA PHE A 20 15.95 0.13 -15.59
C PHE A 20 15.18 -0.37 -16.81
N ILE A 21 15.40 -1.64 -17.18
CA ILE A 21 14.63 -2.32 -18.23
C ILE A 21 13.55 -3.16 -17.54
N PRO A 22 12.26 -2.82 -17.68
CA PRO A 22 11.18 -3.61 -17.11
C PRO A 22 11.22 -5.03 -17.64
N THR A 23 11.21 -6.02 -16.75
CA THR A 23 11.01 -7.41 -17.18
C THR A 23 9.53 -7.61 -17.46
N VAL A 24 9.15 -7.65 -18.75
CA VAL A 24 7.78 -8.05 -19.14
C VAL A 24 7.60 -9.52 -18.79
N ALA A 25 7.06 -9.80 -17.62
CA ALA A 25 6.71 -11.15 -17.23
C ALA A 25 5.52 -11.60 -18.10
N PRO A 26 5.50 -12.85 -18.60
CA PRO A 26 4.34 -13.36 -19.32
C PRO A 26 3.10 -13.26 -18.42
N GLU A 27 1.96 -12.90 -19.01
CA GLU A 27 0.65 -12.80 -18.35
C GLU A 27 0.41 -14.06 -17.50
N ARG A 28 0.53 -13.94 -16.19
CA ARG A 28 0.20 -15.01 -15.25
C ARG A 28 -0.88 -14.50 -14.33
N VAL A 29 -2.10 -14.99 -14.54
CA VAL A 29 -3.22 -14.81 -13.62
C VAL A 29 -2.86 -15.50 -12.30
N LYS A 30 -2.39 -14.73 -11.32
CA LYS A 30 -2.06 -15.26 -9.99
C LYS A 30 -3.33 -15.34 -9.15
N VAL A 31 -4.09 -16.42 -9.31
CA VAL A 31 -5.21 -16.74 -8.41
C VAL A 31 -4.63 -17.14 -7.07
N THR A 32 -4.79 -16.28 -6.06
CA THR A 32 -4.36 -16.59 -4.69
C THR A 32 -5.54 -17.15 -3.92
N PHE A 33 -5.58 -18.46 -3.73
CA PHE A 33 -6.48 -19.10 -2.77
C PHE A 33 -5.83 -19.03 -1.38
N THR A 34 -6.41 -18.26 -0.46
CA THR A 34 -6.00 -18.29 0.95
C THR A 34 -6.68 -19.48 1.62
N ILE A 35 -6.06 -20.66 1.56
CA ILE A 35 -6.41 -21.77 2.45
C ILE A 35 -5.60 -21.57 3.73
N SER A 36 -6.25 -21.32 4.86
CA SER A 36 -5.57 -21.24 6.15
C SER A 36 -5.09 -22.64 6.55
N GLN A 37 -3.82 -22.93 6.30
CA GLN A 37 -3.13 -24.05 6.95
C GLN A 37 -2.28 -23.50 8.10
N ASN A 38 -2.23 -24.24 9.21
CA ASN A 38 -1.31 -23.96 10.30
C ASN A 38 0.13 -23.96 9.75
N PRO A 39 0.89 -22.88 9.90
CA PRO A 39 2.23 -22.80 9.34
C PRO A 39 3.16 -23.76 10.06
N ALA A 40 3.89 -24.57 9.29
CA ALA A 40 5.03 -25.34 9.79
C ALA A 40 6.08 -24.42 10.44
N PRO A 41 6.85 -24.89 11.44
CA PRO A 41 7.81 -24.07 12.17
C PRO A 41 8.88 -23.47 11.24
N ASN A 42 9.04 -22.16 11.39
CA ASN A 42 9.59 -21.21 10.42
C ASN A 42 11.11 -21.29 10.21
N LYS A 43 11.56 -21.24 8.94
CA LYS A 43 12.80 -20.55 8.58
C LYS A 43 12.71 -19.10 9.10
N ARG A 44 13.79 -18.52 9.64
CA ARG A 44 13.82 -17.15 10.16
C ARG A 44 13.21 -16.17 9.14
N ARG A 45 12.01 -15.64 9.42
CA ARG A 45 11.34 -14.68 8.53
C ARG A 45 12.02 -13.32 8.69
N ARG A 46 12.47 -12.75 7.57
CA ARG A 46 12.95 -11.35 7.48
C ARG A 46 11.77 -10.40 7.72
N LEU A 47 12.03 -9.27 8.36
CA LEU A 47 11.04 -8.24 8.63
C LEU A 47 11.42 -6.93 7.95
N VAL A 48 10.47 -6.32 7.26
CA VAL A 48 10.58 -4.94 6.74
C VAL A 48 10.12 -4.01 7.85
N ASN A 49 10.85 -2.91 8.05
CA ASN A 49 10.36 -1.80 8.86
C ASN A 49 9.70 -0.76 7.95
N PRO A 50 8.35 -0.58 8.00
CA PRO A 50 7.64 0.38 7.15
C PRO A 50 8.11 1.82 7.37
N ASP A 51 8.34 2.23 8.63
CA ASP A 51 8.82 3.58 8.94
C ASP A 51 10.19 3.85 8.34
N ARG A 52 11.06 2.84 8.28
CA ARG A 52 12.36 2.96 7.62
C ARG A 52 12.22 3.22 6.12
N ALA A 53 11.30 2.52 5.47
CA ALA A 53 11.05 2.72 4.04
C ALA A 53 10.45 4.11 3.75
N GLU A 54 9.50 4.56 4.58
CA GLU A 54 8.93 5.90 4.48
C GLU A 54 9.98 7.00 4.73
N ASN A 55 10.85 6.81 5.72
CA ASN A 55 11.93 7.75 6.02
C ASN A 55 12.96 7.81 4.89
N LEU A 56 13.26 6.67 4.23
CA LEU A 56 14.09 6.67 3.03
C LEU A 56 13.44 7.48 1.91
N ALA A 57 12.13 7.28 1.67
CA ALA A 57 11.40 8.03 0.65
C ALA A 57 11.42 9.55 0.94
N LEU A 58 11.35 9.96 2.21
CA LEU A 58 11.52 11.37 2.61
C LEU A 58 12.91 11.89 2.23
N GLU A 59 13.98 11.18 2.56
CA GLU A 59 15.34 11.64 2.23
C GLU A 59 15.59 11.64 0.72
N PHE A 60 15.09 10.65 0.00
CA PHE A 60 15.16 10.61 -1.46
C PHE A 60 14.50 11.84 -2.11
N GLU A 61 13.29 12.19 -1.68
CA GLU A 61 12.60 13.37 -2.21
C GLU A 61 13.37 14.68 -1.90
N ARG A 62 14.03 14.79 -0.74
CA ARG A 62 14.85 15.96 -0.40
C ARG A 62 16.10 16.04 -1.26
N GLU A 63 16.78 14.91 -1.46
CA GLU A 63 17.97 14.82 -2.30
C GLU A 63 17.66 15.21 -3.75
N GLU A 64 16.46 14.87 -4.21
CA GLU A 64 15.92 15.26 -5.50
C GLU A 64 15.43 16.72 -5.58
N GLY A 65 15.73 17.53 -4.55
CA GLY A 65 15.40 18.95 -4.49
C GLY A 65 13.93 19.26 -4.22
N ARG A 66 13.17 18.30 -3.70
CA ARG A 66 11.74 18.45 -3.38
C ARG A 66 11.53 18.61 -1.88
N PHE A 67 10.30 18.97 -1.48
CA PHE A 67 9.98 19.35 -0.10
C PHE A 67 8.91 18.42 0.49
N PRO A 68 9.24 17.18 0.87
CA PRO A 68 8.24 16.19 1.25
C PRO A 68 7.63 16.43 2.64
N LEU A 69 6.42 15.90 2.83
CA LEU A 69 5.65 15.87 4.05
C LEU A 69 5.08 14.45 4.28
N LYS A 70 5.36 13.85 5.43
CA LYS A 70 4.82 12.53 5.81
C LYS A 70 3.39 12.68 6.33
N VAL A 71 2.46 11.96 5.71
CA VAL A 71 1.02 12.00 6.00
C VAL A 71 0.41 10.63 6.33
N SER A 72 1.23 9.56 6.37
CA SER A 72 0.81 8.18 6.72
C SER A 72 0.13 8.05 8.09
N HIS A 73 0.34 9.01 8.99
CA HIS A 73 -0.32 9.08 10.30
C HIS A 73 -1.78 9.56 10.23
N LEU A 74 -2.19 10.21 9.15
CA LEU A 74 -3.56 10.70 8.96
C LEU A 74 -4.51 9.55 8.64
N ARG A 75 -5.71 9.55 9.26
CA ARG A 75 -6.71 8.49 9.10
C ARG A 75 -8.09 9.07 8.77
N GLY A 76 -8.97 8.22 8.25
CA GLY A 76 -10.35 8.58 7.96
C GLY A 76 -10.46 9.62 6.84
N THR A 77 -11.35 10.60 7.00
CA THR A 77 -11.61 11.65 6.00
C THR A 77 -10.45 12.62 5.79
N GLN A 78 -9.47 12.63 6.70
CA GLN A 78 -8.26 13.46 6.62
C GLN A 78 -7.12 12.74 5.89
N ALA A 79 -7.27 11.46 5.55
CA ALA A 79 -6.24 10.70 4.85
C ALA A 79 -6.24 11.04 3.36
N TYR A 80 -5.06 11.28 2.79
CA TYR A 80 -4.87 11.53 1.36
C TYR A 80 -4.79 10.25 0.53
N GLY A 81 -4.79 9.08 1.18
CA GLY A 81 -4.65 7.77 0.53
C GLY A 81 -3.23 7.50 0.02
N CYS A 82 -2.23 8.09 0.68
CA CYS A 82 -0.81 7.89 0.42
C CYS A 82 -0.01 8.11 1.71
N ASP A 83 1.27 7.77 1.70
CA ASP A 83 2.16 7.90 2.86
C ASP A 83 2.84 9.28 2.92
N LEU A 84 3.20 9.83 1.76
CA LEU A 84 3.91 11.11 1.62
C LEU A 84 3.23 12.01 0.59
N LEU A 85 3.34 13.32 0.81
CA LEU A 85 3.10 14.36 -0.18
C LEU A 85 4.43 15.01 -0.52
N SER A 86 4.70 15.21 -1.81
CA SER A 86 5.87 15.96 -2.27
C SER A 86 5.47 17.28 -2.89
N PHE A 87 6.28 18.32 -2.65
CA PHE A 87 6.04 19.69 -3.07
C PHE A 87 7.24 20.21 -3.86
N LYS A 88 6.97 21.09 -4.82
CA LYS A 88 8.00 21.71 -5.66
C LYS A 88 8.85 22.70 -4.87
N SER A 89 8.26 23.39 -3.91
CA SER A 89 8.95 24.39 -3.09
C SER A 89 8.59 24.28 -1.62
N GLU A 90 9.46 24.81 -0.76
CA GLU A 90 9.19 24.95 0.66
C GLU A 90 7.96 25.84 0.93
N GLY A 91 7.76 26.86 0.09
CA GLY A 91 6.62 27.77 0.16
C GLY A 91 5.30 27.04 -0.04
N ASP A 92 5.20 26.21 -1.09
CA ASP A 92 4.00 25.40 -1.36
C ASP A 92 3.67 24.47 -0.19
N ARG A 93 4.70 23.81 0.38
CA ARG A 93 4.53 22.94 1.55
C ARG A 93 4.00 23.73 2.76
N LYS A 94 4.58 24.89 3.05
CA LYS A 94 4.17 25.75 4.17
C LYS A 94 2.74 26.26 4.01
N VAL A 95 2.35 26.68 2.80
CA VAL A 95 0.98 27.09 2.51
C VAL A 95 0.01 25.93 2.74
N PHE A 96 0.35 24.73 2.24
CA PHE A 96 -0.47 23.53 2.41
C PHE A 96 -0.68 23.15 3.89
N GLU A 97 0.37 23.23 4.73
CA GLU A 97 0.27 22.91 6.16
C GLU A 97 -0.70 23.84 6.92
N VAL A 98 -0.84 25.09 6.46
CA VAL A 98 -1.76 26.07 7.07
C VAL A 98 -3.17 25.98 6.47
N SER A 99 -3.25 25.84 5.15
CA SER A 99 -4.50 25.76 4.40
C SER A 99 -4.35 24.69 3.32
N PRO A 100 -4.81 23.45 3.59
CA PRO A 100 -4.61 22.33 2.67
C PRO A 100 -5.26 22.58 1.30
N ASP A 101 -4.41 22.77 0.29
CA ASP A 101 -4.78 22.85 -1.12
C ASP A 101 -4.04 21.77 -1.93
N ILE A 102 -4.78 20.75 -2.35
CA ILE A 102 -4.32 19.61 -3.14
C ILE A 102 -3.61 20.06 -4.44
N SER A 103 -3.94 21.24 -4.98
CA SER A 103 -3.32 21.76 -6.20
C SER A 103 -1.80 22.02 -6.04
N LEU A 104 -1.37 22.31 -4.81
CA LEU A 104 0.04 22.56 -4.44
C LEU A 104 0.86 21.27 -4.37
N VAL A 105 0.20 20.11 -4.28
CA VAL A 105 0.87 18.82 -4.21
C VAL A 105 1.40 18.45 -5.60
N LEU A 106 2.71 18.18 -5.65
CA LEU A 106 3.41 17.72 -6.85
C LEU A 106 3.27 16.21 -7.03
N LYS A 107 3.51 15.43 -5.96
CA LYS A 107 3.36 13.96 -5.96
C LYS A 107 2.60 13.48 -4.73
N PHE A 108 1.66 12.57 -4.92
CA PHE A 108 1.08 11.70 -3.89
C PHE A 108 1.82 10.38 -3.92
N ILE A 109 2.54 10.03 -2.85
CA ILE A 109 3.49 8.92 -2.86
C ILE A 109 3.06 7.85 -1.86
N GLU A 110 2.80 6.64 -2.36
CA GLU A 110 2.59 5.43 -1.58
C GLU A 110 3.89 4.62 -1.50
N VAL A 111 4.35 4.29 -0.29
CA VAL A 111 5.64 3.63 -0.06
C VAL A 111 5.44 2.16 0.30
N LYS A 112 6.04 1.26 -0.48
CA LYS A 112 5.97 -0.18 -0.24
C LYS A 112 7.35 -0.76 0.00
N GLY A 113 7.71 -0.96 1.27
CA GLY A 113 8.92 -1.70 1.65
C GLY A 113 8.80 -3.21 1.33
N ARG A 114 9.90 -3.84 0.90
CA ARG A 114 9.95 -5.26 0.53
C ARG A 114 11.21 -5.96 1.03
N VAL A 115 11.08 -7.26 1.32
CA VAL A 115 12.20 -8.17 1.67
C VAL A 115 12.91 -8.77 0.45
N SER A 116 12.34 -8.64 -0.75
CA SER A 116 12.87 -9.24 -1.96
C SER A 116 12.81 -8.25 -3.12
N GLU A 117 13.87 -8.18 -3.91
CA GLU A 117 14.03 -7.39 -5.14
C GLU A 117 12.77 -7.43 -6.03
N LYS A 118 12.22 -8.63 -6.27
CA LYS A 118 11.03 -8.85 -7.10
C LYS A 118 9.73 -8.88 -6.29
N GLY A 119 8.66 -8.26 -6.80
CA GLY A 119 7.32 -8.38 -6.23
C GLY A 119 6.30 -7.39 -6.80
N SER A 120 5.04 -7.81 -6.86
CA SER A 120 3.92 -6.93 -7.24
C SER A 120 3.55 -5.99 -6.10
N VAL A 121 3.03 -4.82 -6.45
CA VAL A 121 2.37 -3.91 -5.50
C VAL A 121 0.86 -4.06 -5.66
N THR A 122 0.16 -4.24 -4.55
CA THR A 122 -1.30 -4.26 -4.53
C THR A 122 -1.78 -2.97 -3.88
N LEU A 123 -2.60 -2.20 -4.61
CA LEU A 123 -3.33 -1.06 -4.06
C LEU A 123 -4.72 -1.51 -3.60
N LYS A 124 -5.18 -1.03 -2.44
CA LYS A 124 -6.54 -1.32 -1.93
C LYS A 124 -7.13 -0.09 -1.24
N GLY A 125 -8.46 -0.06 -1.14
CA GLY A 125 -9.17 0.94 -0.35
C GLY A 125 -8.80 2.37 -0.74
N ASN A 126 -8.34 3.15 0.24
CA ASN A 126 -7.99 4.56 0.04
C ASN A 126 -6.82 4.76 -0.93
N GLU A 127 -5.84 3.83 -0.97
CA GLU A 127 -4.69 3.91 -1.89
C GLU A 127 -5.17 3.82 -3.34
N LEU A 128 -6.03 2.83 -3.64
CA LEU A 128 -6.59 2.65 -4.97
C LEU A 128 -7.44 3.85 -5.38
N ARG A 129 -8.26 4.37 -4.46
CA ARG A 129 -9.09 5.54 -4.72
C ARG A 129 -8.24 6.79 -4.99
N ALA A 130 -7.19 7.02 -4.22
CA ALA A 130 -6.27 8.13 -4.42
C ALA A 130 -5.52 8.01 -5.76
N ALA A 131 -5.04 6.81 -6.10
CA ALA A 131 -4.44 6.55 -7.41
C ALA A 131 -5.40 6.86 -8.58
N GLN A 132 -6.69 6.52 -8.43
CA GLN A 132 -7.72 6.84 -9.42
C GLN A 132 -8.00 8.34 -9.55
N ILE A 133 -7.96 9.09 -8.44
CA ILE A 133 -8.24 10.53 -8.42
C ILE A 133 -7.04 11.32 -8.96
N TYR A 134 -5.82 10.99 -8.50
CA TYR A 134 -4.63 11.80 -8.74
C TYR A 134 -3.79 11.34 -9.94
N ARG A 135 -4.02 10.12 -10.47
CA ARG A 135 -3.47 9.61 -11.74
C ARG A 135 -1.98 9.92 -11.94
N ASP A 136 -1.64 10.86 -12.82
CA ASP A 136 -0.29 11.28 -13.20
C ASP A 136 0.51 11.91 -12.04
N LYS A 137 -0.18 12.36 -11.01
CA LYS A 137 0.42 12.82 -9.75
C LYS A 137 0.54 11.73 -8.68
N TYR A 138 0.04 10.52 -8.91
CA TYR A 138 0.14 9.41 -7.96
C TYR A 138 1.33 8.50 -8.29
N TYR A 139 2.15 8.24 -7.28
CA TYR A 139 3.40 7.51 -7.40
C TYR A 139 3.46 6.37 -6.40
N ILE A 140 4.08 5.26 -6.79
CA ILE A 140 4.44 4.16 -5.90
C ILE A 140 5.96 4.10 -5.80
N TYR A 141 6.49 4.17 -4.59
CA TYR A 141 7.91 3.94 -4.31
C TYR A 141 8.09 2.54 -3.73
N ARG A 142 8.75 1.67 -4.48
CA ARG A 142 9.09 0.32 -4.02
C ARG A 142 10.52 0.28 -3.50
N VAL A 143 10.66 0.19 -2.19
CA VAL A 143 11.96 0.27 -1.50
C VAL A 143 12.48 -1.11 -1.10
N TYR A 144 13.71 -1.41 -1.52
CA TYR A 144 14.51 -2.56 -1.09
C TYR A 144 15.72 -2.03 -0.33
N GLU A 145 16.08 -2.66 0.79
CA GLU A 145 17.39 -2.47 1.40
C GLU A 145 18.23 -3.71 1.10
N ASP A 146 19.44 -3.52 0.60
CA ASP A 146 20.37 -4.62 0.37
C ASP A 146 20.80 -5.21 1.72
N ASP A 147 20.61 -6.52 1.86
CA ASP A 147 20.94 -7.26 3.07
C ASP A 147 22.46 -7.44 3.25
N GLU A 148 23.22 -7.50 2.15
CA GLU A 148 24.67 -7.67 2.17
C GLU A 148 25.39 -6.35 2.46
N ASN A 149 24.74 -5.22 2.14
CA ASN A 149 25.27 -3.88 2.35
C ASN A 149 24.24 -2.96 3.01
N ARG A 150 24.07 -3.11 4.33
CA ARG A 150 23.13 -2.28 5.11
C ARG A 150 23.34 -0.78 4.86
N GLY A 151 22.25 -0.07 4.56
CA GLY A 151 22.28 1.33 4.17
C GLY A 151 22.41 1.56 2.66
N SER A 152 22.60 0.50 1.86
CA SER A 152 22.38 0.53 0.41
C SER A 152 20.93 0.18 0.11
N PHE A 153 20.29 0.98 -0.75
CA PHE A 153 18.89 0.84 -1.08
C PHE A 153 18.67 0.87 -2.58
N GLU A 154 17.67 0.12 -3.03
CA GLU A 154 17.08 0.23 -4.36
C GLU A 154 15.68 0.85 -4.20
N LEU A 155 15.43 1.94 -4.91
CA LEU A 155 14.12 2.58 -5.00
C LEU A 155 13.67 2.56 -6.46
N ILE A 156 12.54 1.90 -6.69
CA ILE A 156 11.83 1.98 -7.98
C ILE A 156 10.68 2.97 -7.81
N GLU A 157 10.70 4.01 -8.65
CA GLU A 157 9.62 4.98 -8.80
C GLU A 157 8.69 4.55 -9.95
N LEU A 158 7.41 4.37 -9.66
CA LEU A 158 6.36 4.14 -10.66
C LEU A 158 5.35 5.28 -10.62
N SER A 159 5.28 6.07 -11.69
CA SER A 159 4.27 7.10 -11.92
C SER A 159 3.02 6.54 -12.58
N ASP A 160 1.86 7.16 -12.33
CA ASP A 160 0.52 6.71 -12.79
C ASP A 160 0.39 5.18 -12.78
N PRO A 161 0.29 4.54 -11.59
CA PRO A 161 0.26 3.08 -11.50
C PRO A 161 -0.97 2.44 -12.16
N LEU A 162 -1.91 3.26 -12.63
CA LEU A 162 -3.09 2.85 -13.38
C LEU A 162 -2.97 3.15 -14.88
N GLY A 163 -1.92 3.83 -15.35
CA GLY A 163 -1.63 4.04 -16.78
C GLY A 163 -1.08 2.78 -17.46
N SER A 164 -0.52 1.87 -16.66
CA SER A 164 -0.10 0.52 -17.04
C SER A 164 -1.27 -0.48 -17.02
N GLU A 165 -2.44 -0.12 -17.55
CA GLU A 165 -3.66 -0.95 -17.51
C GLU A 165 -3.47 -2.37 -18.07
N LYS A 166 -2.47 -2.57 -18.95
CA LYS A 166 -2.08 -3.90 -19.47
C LYS A 166 -1.34 -4.78 -18.44
N GLU A 167 -0.73 -4.20 -17.41
CA GLU A 167 0.00 -4.89 -16.34
C GLU A 167 -0.76 -4.87 -14.98
N ALA A 168 -1.77 -4.01 -14.86
CA ALA A 168 -2.64 -3.93 -13.69
C ALA A 168 -3.58 -5.15 -13.61
N VAL A 169 -3.11 -6.24 -12.98
CA VAL A 169 -3.92 -7.44 -12.75
C VAL A 169 -5.03 -7.16 -11.74
N LYS A 170 -6.20 -6.74 -12.22
CA LYS A 170 -7.42 -6.60 -11.42
C LYS A 170 -8.03 -7.99 -11.18
N ILE A 171 -7.91 -8.51 -9.96
CA ILE A 171 -8.75 -9.64 -9.51
C ILE A 171 -9.47 -9.21 -8.22
N ILE A 172 -10.74 -8.85 -8.36
CA ILE A 172 -11.68 -8.66 -7.25
C ILE A 172 -12.58 -9.90 -7.25
N TYR A 173 -12.54 -10.70 -6.17
CA TYR A 173 -13.52 -11.77 -5.97
C TYR A 173 -14.76 -11.21 -5.28
N GLU A 174 -15.80 -10.99 -6.05
CA GLU A 174 -17.14 -10.72 -5.52
C GLU A 174 -17.94 -12.03 -5.56
N VAL A 175 -18.26 -12.56 -4.38
CA VAL A 175 -19.05 -13.78 -4.24
C VAL A 175 -20.45 -13.38 -3.81
N ASN A 176 -21.44 -13.55 -4.69
CA ASN A 176 -22.85 -13.33 -4.38
C ASN A 176 -23.49 -14.65 -3.93
N PRO A 177 -23.85 -14.82 -2.65
CA PRO A 177 -24.40 -16.07 -2.13
C PRO A 177 -25.82 -16.38 -2.66
N PHE A 178 -26.51 -15.46 -3.33
CA PHE A 178 -27.84 -15.72 -3.89
C PHE A 178 -27.81 -16.38 -5.28
N HIS A 179 -26.66 -16.41 -5.95
CA HIS A 179 -26.51 -16.90 -7.33
C HIS A 179 -25.58 -18.11 -7.46
N THR A 180 -25.29 -18.82 -6.36
CA THR A 180 -24.48 -20.06 -6.41
C THR A 180 -25.36 -21.27 -6.10
N ALA A 181 -25.26 -22.32 -6.94
CA ALA A 181 -26.09 -23.53 -6.83
C ALA A 181 -25.82 -24.40 -5.57
N ARG A 182 -24.85 -24.00 -4.74
CA ARG A 182 -24.49 -24.64 -3.47
C ARG A 182 -25.00 -23.90 -2.24
N SER A 183 -25.68 -22.77 -2.42
CA SER A 183 -26.26 -22.02 -1.31
C SER A 183 -27.50 -22.71 -0.76
N ILE A 184 -27.58 -22.81 0.57
CA ILE A 184 -28.77 -23.29 1.27
C ILE A 184 -29.38 -22.10 1.99
N ARG A 185 -30.64 -21.79 1.68
CA ARG A 185 -31.40 -20.72 2.31
C ARG A 185 -32.26 -21.29 3.44
N TRP A 186 -32.17 -20.71 4.62
CA TRP A 186 -33.01 -21.04 5.77
C TRP A 186 -34.08 -19.97 5.94
N ASP A 187 -35.33 -20.37 6.20
CA ASP A 187 -36.36 -19.47 6.76
C ASP A 187 -36.36 -19.70 8.27
N VAL A 188 -36.07 -18.65 9.05
CA VAL A 188 -35.91 -18.74 10.50
C VAL A 188 -37.01 -17.90 11.14
N ARG A 189 -37.79 -18.53 12.02
CA ARG A 189 -38.84 -17.87 12.81
C ARG A 189 -38.64 -18.20 14.27
N GLU A 190 -38.84 -17.21 15.12
CA GLU A 190 -38.89 -17.41 16.56
C GLU A 190 -40.12 -18.23 16.93
N ARG A 191 -39.97 -19.15 17.89
CA ARG A 191 -41.11 -19.87 18.45
C ARG A 191 -41.87 -18.93 19.41
N PRO A 192 -43.20 -18.83 19.30
CA PRO A 192 -43.98 -18.22 20.36
C PRO A 192 -43.84 -19.03 21.65
N SER A 193 -43.79 -18.36 22.79
CA SER A 193 -43.75 -18.99 24.11
C SER A 193 -45.10 -19.64 24.41
N ASP A 194 -45.10 -20.93 24.72
CA ASP A 194 -46.29 -21.69 25.14
C ASP A 194 -46.72 -21.28 26.56
N SER A 195 -47.46 -20.16 26.72
CA SER A 195 -48.33 -19.88 27.89
C SER A 195 -49.14 -18.57 27.78
N ASP A 196 -49.62 -18.24 26.58
CA ASP A 196 -50.77 -17.34 26.38
C ASP A 196 -51.94 -18.13 25.73
N GLU A 197 -52.25 -19.31 26.28
CA GLU A 197 -53.56 -19.95 26.12
C GLU A 197 -54.38 -19.69 27.38
N GLY A 198 -55.19 -18.63 27.34
CA GLY A 198 -56.12 -18.28 28.40
C GLY A 198 -57.36 -19.17 28.43
N LYS A 199 -57.87 -19.37 29.64
CA LYS A 199 -59.30 -19.36 30.01
C LYS A 199 -60.31 -19.82 28.95
N GLN A 200 -60.94 -20.97 29.21
CA GLN A 200 -62.40 -21.07 29.27
C GLN A 200 -62.80 -21.84 30.53
#